data_AF-A0A2T4VPN9-F1
#
_entry.id   AF-A0A2T4VPN9-F1
#
_cell.length_a   1.000
_cell.length_b   1.000
_cell.length_c   1.000
_cell.angle_alpha   90.00
_cell.angle_beta   90.00
_cell.angle_gamma   90.00
#
_symmetry.space_group_name_H-M   'P 1'
#
loop_
_entity.id
_entity.type
_entity.pdbx_description
1 polymer ?
#
loop_
_entity_poly.entity_id
_entity_poly.type
_entity_poly.pdbx_seq_one_letter_code
_entity_poly.pdbx_strand_id
1 'polypeptide(L)'
;MPAASTEPVASTEPTASTEPTVPASEPPAHEPVSLEPSLEERLREFVTRPLDAELQQELAQLLHVRVEGASVLEPPARECLQLALHALLADKPNLRLVRGLRKRLESQLADQLHPLRLSAILRTDSPSLQVMLGLTGALLLSMLLVLGSELLRLHGGGFKLFGHLELHLMVSVVLAGILGSTTSILVRIRDFEQADPSEPTSRVMVGFSKPLVGAAFALFGLLLFRSQVLPIIQPPAVGTLEESCFFLAVSFVLGFSERLAQDLISQVEERLEPEGKDIHGPPAPDVSTGSGESSKG
;
A
#
# COMPACT_ATOMS: atom_id res chain seq x y z
N MET A 1 -17.48 47.61 -28.99
CA MET A 1 -18.80 48.10 -28.54
C MET A 1 -19.41 47.03 -27.64
N PRO A 2 -20.00 47.34 -26.48
CA PRO A 2 -19.73 48.38 -25.45
C PRO A 2 -18.88 47.76 -24.29
N ALA A 3 -18.04 48.48 -23.53
CA ALA A 3 -18.30 49.47 -22.46
C ALA A 3 -19.11 48.85 -21.30
N ALA A 4 -18.84 49.01 -20.00
CA ALA A 4 -18.01 49.85 -19.14
C ALA A 4 -17.94 49.09 -17.76
N SER A 5 -17.30 49.45 -16.66
CA SER A 5 -17.00 50.73 -16.05
C SER A 5 -15.92 50.55 -14.97
N THR A 6 -14.99 51.49 -14.94
CA THR A 6 -14.19 51.90 -13.80
C THR A 6 -15.03 52.74 -12.84
N GLU A 7 -14.94 52.47 -11.54
CA GLU A 7 -15.11 53.48 -10.47
C GLU A 7 -14.15 53.19 -9.31
N PRO A 8 -13.34 54.18 -8.87
CA PRO A 8 -12.63 54.17 -7.60
C PRO A 8 -13.37 55.06 -6.59
N VAL A 9 -13.56 54.60 -5.35
CA VAL A 9 -14.18 55.41 -4.29
C VAL A 9 -13.35 55.38 -3.01
N ALA A 10 -12.73 56.54 -2.78
CA ALA A 10 -12.59 57.30 -1.54
C ALA A 10 -11.96 56.67 -0.28
N SER A 11 -10.80 57.23 0.04
CA SER A 11 -10.24 57.41 1.37
C SER A 11 -11.25 58.03 2.36
N THR A 12 -11.32 57.49 3.57
CA THR A 12 -11.76 58.21 4.78
C THR A 12 -11.10 57.58 6.02
N GLU A 13 -10.04 58.21 6.50
CA GLU A 13 -9.68 58.30 7.93
C GLU A 13 -10.14 59.69 8.42
N PRO A 14 -10.15 60.02 9.73
CA PRO A 14 -10.27 59.20 10.94
C PRO A 14 -11.41 59.72 11.85
N THR A 15 -12.08 58.86 12.60
CA THR A 15 -12.95 59.29 13.71
C THR A 15 -12.34 58.87 15.04
N ALA A 16 -11.75 59.86 15.70
CA ALA A 16 -11.37 59.82 17.10
C ALA A 16 -12.59 59.46 17.95
N SER A 17 -12.59 58.26 18.53
CA SER A 17 -13.50 57.91 19.63
C SER A 17 -12.71 57.93 20.92
N THR A 18 -13.15 58.83 21.79
CA THR A 18 -12.70 59.04 23.16
C THR A 18 -13.05 57.82 23.99
N GLU A 19 -12.04 57.03 24.36
CA GLU A 19 -12.22 55.89 25.28
C GLU A 19 -12.08 56.38 26.73
N PRO A 20 -13.00 56.02 27.63
CA PRO A 20 -13.04 56.52 29.00
C PRO A 20 -11.93 55.90 29.85
N THR A 21 -11.24 56.75 30.61
CA THR A 21 -10.27 56.39 31.64
C THR A 21 -10.91 55.49 32.69
N VAL A 22 -10.63 54.19 32.61
CA VAL A 22 -10.91 53.21 33.68
C VAL A 22 -9.84 53.38 34.77
N PRO A 23 -10.23 53.50 36.05
CA PRO A 23 -9.27 53.68 37.14
C PRO A 23 -8.40 52.42 37.32
N ALA A 24 -7.11 52.66 37.51
CA ALA A 24 -6.09 51.64 37.73
C ALA A 24 -6.43 50.78 38.97
N SER A 25 -6.97 49.58 38.71
CA SER A 25 -6.95 48.49 39.67
C SER A 25 -5.53 47.91 39.71
N GLU A 26 -4.90 48.02 40.88
CA GLU A 26 -3.64 47.34 41.22
C GLU A 26 -3.68 45.87 40.78
N PRO A 27 -2.68 45.39 40.03
CA PRO A 27 -2.57 43.98 39.72
C PRO A 27 -2.30 43.22 41.04
N PRO A 28 -3.03 42.14 41.33
CA PRO A 28 -2.74 41.29 42.47
C PRO A 28 -1.31 40.77 42.33
N ALA A 29 -0.53 40.87 43.41
CA ALA A 29 0.81 40.34 43.49
C ALA A 29 0.82 38.90 42.97
N HIS A 30 1.47 38.68 41.83
CA HIS A 30 1.72 37.36 41.31
C HIS A 30 2.49 36.57 42.39
N GLU A 31 1.85 35.54 42.94
CA GLU A 31 2.56 34.49 43.67
C GLU A 31 3.74 34.03 42.78
N PRO A 32 4.94 33.85 43.35
CA PRO A 32 6.07 33.38 42.58
C PRO A 32 5.72 32.00 42.03
N VAL A 33 5.47 31.94 40.71
CA VAL A 33 5.36 30.71 39.94
C VAL A 33 6.57 29.88 40.32
N SER A 34 6.34 28.79 41.05
CA SER A 34 7.39 27.86 41.43
C SER A 34 8.00 27.35 40.13
N LEU A 35 9.22 27.79 39.84
CA LEU A 35 9.96 27.42 38.65
C LEU A 35 10.11 25.90 38.69
N GLU A 36 9.35 25.20 37.84
CA GLU A 36 9.57 23.78 37.55
C GLU A 36 11.08 23.60 37.28
N PRO A 37 11.76 22.69 37.99
CA PRO A 37 13.18 22.49 37.81
C PRO A 37 13.46 22.16 36.36
N SER A 38 14.51 22.75 35.80
CA SER A 38 14.88 22.53 34.41
C SER A 38 15.11 21.03 34.17
N LEU A 39 14.85 20.55 32.96
CA LEU A 39 15.03 19.14 32.62
C LEU A 39 16.45 18.65 32.94
N GLU A 40 17.44 19.53 32.83
CA GLU A 40 18.84 19.22 33.16
C GLU A 40 19.07 19.01 34.66
N GLU A 41 18.42 19.78 35.52
CA GLU A 41 18.47 19.59 36.97
C GLU A 41 17.80 18.29 37.37
N ARG A 42 16.61 17.99 36.80
CA ARG A 42 15.92 16.71 37.02
C ARG A 42 16.77 15.53 36.56
N LEU A 43 17.46 15.65 35.42
CA LEU A 43 18.30 14.58 34.88
C LEU A 43 19.54 14.37 35.75
N ARG A 44 20.16 15.44 36.27
CA ARG A 44 21.27 15.33 37.25
C ARG A 44 20.82 14.65 38.54
N GLU A 45 19.68 15.04 39.08
CA GLU A 45 19.13 14.44 40.30
C GLU A 45 18.74 12.98 40.09
N PHE A 46 18.24 12.63 38.89
CA PHE A 46 17.83 11.27 38.59
C PHE A 46 19.04 10.33 38.44
N VAL A 47 20.14 10.81 37.85
CA VAL A 47 21.38 10.03 37.66
C VAL A 47 22.12 9.74 38.97
N THR A 48 21.92 10.54 40.02
CA THR A 48 22.56 10.29 41.33
C THR A 48 21.84 9.24 42.17
N ARG A 49 20.64 8.81 41.77
CA ARG A 49 19.86 7.76 42.45
C ARG A 49 20.22 6.37 41.90
N PRO A 50 20.14 5.30 42.71
CA PRO A 50 20.28 3.94 42.21
C PRO A 50 19.12 3.62 41.26
N LEU A 51 19.44 3.45 39.97
CA LEU A 51 18.49 3.20 38.90
C LEU A 51 18.36 1.71 38.63
N ASP A 52 17.17 1.30 38.22
CA ASP A 52 16.95 -0.03 37.64
C ASP A 52 17.74 -0.16 36.32
N ALA A 53 18.20 -1.37 36.02
CA ALA A 53 19.04 -1.64 34.86
C ALA A 53 18.33 -1.29 33.54
N GLU A 54 17.02 -1.53 33.42
CA GLU A 54 16.27 -1.19 32.22
C GLU A 54 16.13 0.32 32.04
N LEU A 55 15.89 1.05 33.14
CA LEU A 55 15.81 2.51 33.14
C LEU A 55 17.14 3.15 32.74
N GLN A 56 18.24 2.64 33.29
CA GLN A 56 19.58 3.12 32.97
C GLN A 56 19.92 2.89 31.49
N GLN A 57 19.55 1.72 30.95
CA GLN A 57 19.76 1.40 29.54
C GLN A 57 18.96 2.33 28.62
N GLU A 58 17.67 2.55 28.88
CA GLU A 58 16.85 3.44 28.04
C GLU A 58 17.30 4.91 28.15
N LEU A 59 17.72 5.36 29.33
CA LEU A 59 18.30 6.69 29.51
C LEU A 59 19.56 6.86 28.66
N ALA A 60 20.47 5.88 28.71
CA ALA A 60 21.71 5.91 27.92
C ALA A 60 21.40 5.98 26.41
N GLN A 61 20.42 5.23 25.93
CA GLN A 61 20.03 5.24 24.52
C GLN A 61 19.38 6.57 24.10
N LEU A 62 18.49 7.15 24.92
CA LEU A 62 17.93 8.48 24.64
C LEU A 62 18.99 9.58 24.63
N LEU A 63 19.97 9.51 25.55
CA LEU A 63 21.08 10.45 25.57
C LEU A 63 21.99 10.29 24.34
N HIS A 64 22.20 9.06 23.88
CA HIS A 64 22.92 8.81 22.63
C HIS A 64 22.21 9.48 21.44
N VAL A 65 20.90 9.28 21.29
CA VAL A 65 20.09 9.94 20.26
C VAL A 65 20.13 11.47 20.39
N ARG A 66 20.09 12.00 21.62
CA ARG A 66 20.22 13.45 21.88
C ARG A 66 21.55 14.00 21.37
N VAL A 67 22.66 13.32 21.66
CA VAL A 67 24.00 13.75 21.29
C VAL A 67 24.22 13.63 19.79
N GLU A 68 23.89 12.48 19.22
CA GLU A 68 24.05 12.20 17.79
C GLU A 68 23.13 13.08 16.94
N GLY A 69 21.91 13.35 17.42
CA GLY A 69 20.92 14.18 16.74
C GLY A 69 20.95 15.67 17.06
N ALA A 70 21.88 16.17 17.89
CA ALA A 70 21.86 17.55 18.37
C ALA A 70 21.87 18.61 17.25
N SER A 71 22.59 18.33 16.15
CA SER A 71 22.71 19.23 15.00
C SER A 71 21.70 18.95 13.89
N VAL A 72 21.04 17.79 13.91
CA VAL A 72 20.28 17.27 12.76
C VAL A 72 18.78 17.20 13.05
N LEU A 73 18.39 16.91 14.30
CA LEU A 73 16.99 16.77 14.71
C LEU A 73 16.22 18.08 14.53
N GLU A 74 15.13 17.99 13.77
CA GLU A 74 14.16 19.07 13.58
C GLU A 74 13.38 19.39 14.88
N PRO A 75 12.79 20.59 15.00
CA PRO A 75 12.01 21.00 16.18
C PRO A 75 11.01 19.95 16.71
N PRO A 76 10.15 19.31 15.89
CA PRO A 76 9.20 18.31 16.38
C PRO A 76 9.87 17.04 16.93
N ALA A 77 11.04 16.67 16.39
CA ALA A 77 11.79 15.53 16.89
C ALA A 77 12.46 15.85 18.24
N ARG A 78 12.86 17.11 18.46
CA ARG A 78 13.34 17.58 19.77
C ARG A 78 12.24 17.56 20.81
N GLU A 79 11.01 17.94 20.46
CA GLU A 79 9.84 17.84 21.35
C GLU A 79 9.54 16.37 21.70
N CYS A 80 9.59 15.45 20.71
CA CYS A 80 9.43 14.02 20.98
C CYS A 80 10.51 13.47 21.92
N LEU A 81 11.76 13.91 21.75
CA LEU A 81 12.86 13.54 22.64
C LEU A 81 12.66 14.09 24.06
N GLN A 82 12.18 15.33 24.19
CA GLN A 82 11.83 15.92 25.48
C GLN A 82 10.68 15.16 26.14
N LEU A 83 9.64 14.82 25.39
CA LEU A 83 8.52 14.02 25.88
C LEU A 83 8.97 12.63 26.35
N ALA A 84 9.88 11.98 25.60
CA ALA A 84 10.46 10.70 25.99
C ALA A 84 11.27 10.81 27.28
N LEU A 85 12.07 11.86 27.43
CA LEU A 85 12.83 12.14 28.66
C LEU A 85 11.89 12.44 29.84
N HIS A 86 10.85 13.24 29.65
CA HIS A 86 9.84 13.50 30.69
C HIS A 86 9.10 12.23 31.11
N ALA A 87 8.71 11.38 30.16
CA ALA A 87 8.05 10.11 30.45
C ALA A 87 8.97 9.11 31.17
N LEU A 88 10.29 9.21 30.97
CA LEU A 88 11.29 8.40 31.65
C LEU A 88 11.61 8.92 33.06
N LEU A 89 11.60 10.24 33.26
CA LEU A 89 11.90 10.92 34.53
C LEU A 89 10.66 11.13 35.42
N ALA A 90 9.49 10.63 35.01
CA ALA A 90 8.28 10.67 35.81
C ALA A 90 8.37 9.70 37.01
N ASP A 91 7.64 9.98 38.08
CA ASP A 91 7.60 9.11 39.28
C ASP A 91 7.19 7.66 38.96
N LYS A 92 6.40 7.48 37.89
CA LYS A 92 6.04 6.18 37.31
C LYS A 92 6.46 6.14 35.84
N PRO A 93 7.67 5.64 35.53
CA PRO A 93 8.18 5.65 34.17
C PRO A 93 7.42 4.69 33.25
N ASN A 94 7.01 5.18 32.07
CA ASN A 94 6.35 4.36 31.06
C ASN A 94 7.35 3.90 29.99
N LEU A 95 8.05 2.81 30.27
CA LEU A 95 9.08 2.27 29.38
C LEU A 95 8.55 1.89 27.99
N ARG A 96 7.28 1.48 27.86
CA ARG A 96 6.69 1.17 26.54
C ARG A 96 6.57 2.41 25.67
N LEU A 97 6.08 3.52 26.23
CA LEU A 97 6.01 4.79 25.53
C LEU A 97 7.41 5.29 25.16
N VAL A 98 8.34 5.25 26.11
CA VAL A 98 9.73 5.71 25.89
C VAL A 98 10.41 4.91 24.78
N ARG A 99 10.32 3.58 24.80
CA ARG A 99 10.86 2.70 23.75
C ARG A 99 10.24 2.99 22.38
N GLY A 100 8.94 3.28 22.33
CA GLY A 100 8.24 3.66 21.11
C GLY A 100 8.76 4.98 20.53
N LEU A 101 8.85 6.01 21.37
CA LEU A 101 9.36 7.33 21.00
C LEU A 101 10.84 7.25 20.57
N ARG A 102 11.68 6.52 21.31
CA ARG A 102 13.09 6.30 20.97
C ARG A 102 13.25 5.68 19.60
N LYS A 103 12.55 4.57 19.32
CA LYS A 103 12.62 3.91 18.00
C LYS A 103 12.22 4.84 16.86
N ARG A 104 11.22 5.71 17.09
CA ARG A 104 10.82 6.73 16.11
C ARG A 104 11.92 7.77 15.89
N LEU A 105 12.55 8.24 16.95
CA LEU A 105 13.65 9.21 16.88
C LEU A 105 14.90 8.61 16.20
N GLU A 106 15.30 7.39 16.57
CA GLU A 106 16.40 6.67 15.91
C GLU A 106 16.13 6.46 14.42
N SER A 107 14.87 6.16 14.06
CA SER A 107 14.45 6.07 12.67
C SER A 107 14.64 7.39 11.93
N GLN A 108 14.12 8.49 12.47
CA GLN A 108 14.24 9.82 11.86
C GLN A 108 15.71 10.26 11.74
N LEU A 109 16.50 10.02 12.78
CA LEU A 109 17.92 10.34 12.80
C LEU A 109 18.70 9.54 11.75
N ALA A 110 18.42 8.23 11.64
CA ALA A 110 19.04 7.38 10.64
C ALA A 110 18.67 7.81 9.20
N ASP A 111 17.43 8.26 8.98
CA ASP A 111 16.97 8.74 7.69
C ASP A 111 17.65 10.08 7.30
N GLN A 112 17.92 10.95 8.27
CA GLN A 112 18.64 12.21 8.04
C GLN A 112 20.15 12.04 7.85
N LEU A 113 20.78 11.13 8.62
CA LEU A 113 22.23 10.87 8.51
C LEU A 113 22.59 10.05 7.28
N HIS A 114 21.68 9.20 6.80
CA HIS A 114 21.91 8.31 5.67
C HIS A 114 20.77 8.40 4.63
N PRO A 115 20.62 9.54 3.94
CA PRO A 115 19.51 9.80 3.02
C PRO A 115 19.47 8.84 1.81
N LEU A 116 20.59 8.21 1.47
CA LEU A 116 20.71 7.24 0.38
C LEU A 116 20.35 5.80 0.79
N ARG A 117 19.93 5.55 2.03
CA ARG A 117 19.44 4.21 2.38
C ARG A 117 18.13 3.95 1.66
N LEU A 118 18.06 2.82 0.94
CA LEU A 118 16.82 2.31 0.34
C LEU A 118 15.67 2.26 1.38
N SER A 119 15.99 2.07 2.66
CA SER A 119 15.03 2.10 3.76
C SER A 119 14.31 3.45 3.91
N ALA A 120 14.95 4.57 3.62
CA ALA A 120 14.34 5.90 3.71
C ALA A 120 13.26 6.07 2.63
N ILE A 121 13.51 5.58 1.40
CA ILE A 121 12.52 5.58 0.31
C ILE A 121 11.37 4.61 0.61
N LEU A 122 11.69 3.43 1.17
CA LEU A 122 10.71 2.43 1.63
C LEU A 122 9.86 2.90 2.83
N ARG A 123 10.31 3.92 3.58
CA ARG A 123 9.65 4.47 4.76
C ARG A 123 8.81 5.72 4.51
N THR A 124 8.67 6.14 3.26
CA THR A 124 7.88 7.32 2.94
C THR A 124 6.47 7.20 3.53
N ASP A 125 6.03 8.21 4.28
CA ASP A 125 4.71 8.24 4.94
C ASP A 125 3.54 8.31 3.95
N SER A 126 3.82 8.62 2.68
CA SER A 126 2.83 8.66 1.59
C SER A 126 2.48 7.24 1.11
N PRO A 127 1.21 6.78 1.29
CA PRO A 127 0.75 5.49 0.81
C PRO A 127 0.94 5.31 -0.71
N SER A 128 0.62 6.35 -1.49
CA SER A 128 0.79 6.37 -2.95
C SER A 128 2.23 6.14 -3.36
N LEU A 129 3.18 6.77 -2.65
CA LEU A 129 4.59 6.65 -3.01
C LEU A 129 5.12 5.24 -2.75
N GLN A 130 4.67 4.59 -1.67
CA GLN A 130 4.99 3.18 -1.40
C GLN A 130 4.48 2.26 -2.50
N VAL A 131 3.24 2.45 -2.95
CA VAL A 131 2.66 1.69 -4.08
C VAL A 131 3.43 1.94 -5.37
N MET A 132 3.75 3.20 -5.68
CA MET A 132 4.54 3.56 -6.86
C MET A 132 5.95 2.96 -6.83
N LEU A 133 6.58 2.88 -5.66
CA LEU A 133 7.90 2.27 -5.51
C LEU A 133 7.85 0.77 -5.83
N GLY A 134 6.86 0.06 -5.29
CA GLY A 134 6.63 -1.36 -5.60
C GLY A 134 6.34 -1.58 -7.09
N LEU A 135 5.52 -0.71 -7.67
CA LEU A 135 5.19 -0.73 -9.09
C LEU A 135 6.41 -0.49 -9.99
N THR A 136 7.24 0.49 -9.65
CA THR A 136 8.47 0.81 -10.37
C THR A 136 9.44 -0.36 -10.30
N GLY A 137 9.58 -0.98 -9.13
CA GLY A 137 10.39 -2.19 -8.96
C GLY A 137 9.91 -3.35 -9.82
N ALA A 138 8.59 -3.59 -9.89
CA ALA A 138 8.01 -4.61 -10.75
C ALA A 138 8.26 -4.33 -12.24
N LEU A 139 8.09 -3.08 -12.69
CA LEU A 139 8.36 -2.69 -14.07
C LEU A 139 9.84 -2.84 -14.44
N LEU A 140 10.76 -2.44 -13.56
CA LEU A 140 12.20 -2.62 -13.78
C LEU A 140 12.57 -4.10 -13.90
N LEU A 141 12.01 -4.95 -13.04
CA LEU A 141 12.19 -6.40 -13.13
C LEU A 141 11.67 -6.95 -14.46
N SER A 142 10.50 -6.50 -14.91
CA SER A 142 9.93 -6.91 -16.20
C SER A 142 10.79 -6.48 -17.39
N MET A 143 11.38 -5.29 -17.35
CA MET A 143 12.31 -4.80 -18.37
C MET A 143 13.59 -5.66 -18.41
N LEU A 144 14.11 -6.06 -17.26
CA LEU A 144 15.27 -6.95 -17.17
C LEU A 144 14.98 -8.33 -17.79
N LEU A 145 13.78 -8.87 -17.55
CA LEU A 145 13.30 -10.11 -18.16
C LEU A 145 13.21 -10.00 -19.69
N VAL A 146 12.64 -8.91 -20.20
CA VAL A 146 12.56 -8.65 -21.65
C VAL A 146 13.95 -8.57 -22.25
N LEU A 147 14.84 -7.77 -21.64
CA LEU A 147 16.21 -7.62 -22.11
C LEU A 147 16.98 -8.95 -22.11
N GLY A 148 16.82 -9.76 -21.07
CA GLY A 148 17.41 -11.10 -21.00
C GLY A 148 16.89 -12.03 -22.09
N SER A 149 15.58 -11.98 -22.37
CA SER A 149 14.96 -12.81 -23.42
C SER A 149 15.42 -12.43 -24.83
N GLU A 150 15.55 -11.13 -25.12
CA GLU A 150 16.07 -10.65 -26.41
C GLU A 150 17.57 -10.95 -26.55
N LEU A 151 18.35 -10.80 -25.48
CA LEU A 151 19.75 -11.16 -25.50
C LEU A 151 19.95 -12.65 -25.81
N LEU A 152 19.12 -13.52 -25.23
CA LEU A 152 19.15 -14.96 -25.50
C LEU A 152 18.77 -15.28 -26.95
N ARG A 153 17.77 -14.57 -27.49
CA ARG A 153 17.33 -14.69 -28.89
C ARG A 153 18.43 -14.29 -29.86
N LEU A 154 19.12 -13.18 -29.60
CA LEU A 154 20.23 -12.67 -30.44
C LEU A 154 21.44 -13.62 -30.45
N HIS A 155 21.69 -14.35 -29.36
CA HIS A 155 22.76 -15.35 -29.29
C HIS A 155 22.41 -16.68 -30.00
N GLY A 156 21.34 -16.73 -30.80
CA GLY A 156 20.92 -17.92 -31.53
C GLY A 156 20.19 -18.97 -30.67
N GLY A 157 19.94 -18.66 -29.40
CA GLY A 157 19.18 -19.49 -28.48
C GLY A 157 17.68 -19.29 -28.66
N GLY A 158 17.14 -19.62 -29.83
CA GLY A 158 15.69 -19.67 -30.07
C GLY A 158 15.04 -20.73 -29.17
N PHE A 159 14.82 -20.38 -27.91
CA PHE A 159 14.36 -21.30 -26.89
C PHE A 159 12.85 -21.49 -27.04
N LYS A 160 12.43 -22.70 -27.40
CA LYS A 160 11.02 -23.09 -27.39
C LYS A 160 10.72 -23.73 -26.05
N LEU A 161 9.92 -23.05 -25.23
CA LEU A 161 9.42 -23.62 -23.98
C LEU A 161 8.23 -24.54 -24.35
N PHE A 162 8.14 -25.73 -23.78
CA PHE A 162 7.08 -26.70 -24.09
C PHE A 162 6.94 -27.07 -25.59
N GLY A 163 8.06 -27.19 -26.31
CA GLY A 163 8.14 -27.76 -27.68
C GLY A 163 7.59 -26.88 -28.81
N HIS A 164 6.53 -26.10 -28.57
CA HIS A 164 5.84 -25.30 -29.57
C HIS A 164 5.54 -23.85 -29.15
N LEU A 165 5.80 -23.48 -27.89
CA LEU A 165 5.51 -22.12 -27.41
C LEU A 165 6.74 -21.22 -27.56
N GLU A 166 6.59 -20.18 -28.37
CA GLU A 166 7.66 -19.21 -28.60
C GLU A 166 7.86 -18.36 -27.34
N LEU A 167 9.07 -18.41 -26.78
CA LEU A 167 9.43 -17.63 -25.59
C LEU A 167 9.12 -16.14 -25.77
N HIS A 168 9.34 -15.61 -26.97
CA HIS A 168 9.05 -14.21 -27.30
C HIS A 168 7.56 -13.85 -27.12
N LEU A 169 6.64 -14.72 -27.57
CA LEU A 169 5.20 -14.50 -27.40
C LEU A 169 4.82 -14.57 -25.91
N MET A 170 5.37 -15.53 -25.17
CA MET A 170 5.14 -15.63 -23.72
C MET A 170 5.59 -14.37 -22.98
N VAL A 171 6.81 -13.90 -23.25
CA VAL A 171 7.35 -12.68 -22.64
C VAL A 171 6.50 -11.47 -22.99
N SER A 172 6.06 -11.35 -24.25
CA SER A 172 5.18 -10.26 -24.70
C SER A 172 3.81 -10.28 -24.01
N VAL A 173 3.22 -11.46 -23.86
CA VAL A 173 1.96 -11.69 -23.13
C VAL A 173 2.10 -11.32 -21.66
N VAL A 174 3.16 -11.79 -21.01
CA VAL A 174 3.46 -11.46 -19.60
C VAL A 174 3.62 -9.95 -19.43
N LEU A 175 4.35 -9.30 -20.32
CA LEU A 175 4.54 -7.85 -20.29
C LEU A 175 3.22 -7.10 -20.47
N ALA A 176 2.37 -7.53 -21.41
CA ALA A 176 1.05 -6.96 -21.61
C ALA A 176 0.17 -7.09 -20.35
N GLY A 177 0.20 -8.24 -19.67
CA GLY A 177 -0.50 -8.46 -18.40
C GLY A 177 0.02 -7.57 -17.27
N ILE A 178 1.34 -7.42 -17.14
CA ILE A 178 1.99 -6.51 -16.19
C ILE A 178 1.54 -5.06 -16.45
N LEU A 179 1.53 -4.63 -17.71
CA LEU A 179 1.10 -3.29 -18.11
C LEU A 179 -0.38 -3.05 -17.79
N GLY A 180 -1.26 -4.01 -18.12
CA GLY A 180 -2.68 -3.92 -17.79
C GLY A 180 -2.91 -3.75 -16.29
N SER A 181 -2.27 -4.59 -15.47
CA SER A 181 -2.36 -4.51 -14.00
C SER A 181 -1.81 -3.20 -13.46
N THR A 182 -0.68 -2.74 -14.01
CA THR A 182 -0.09 -1.45 -13.69
C THR A 182 -1.06 -0.31 -13.97
N THR A 183 -1.67 -0.26 -15.17
CA THR A 183 -2.67 0.75 -15.52
C THR A 183 -3.86 0.69 -14.56
N SER A 184 -4.32 -0.50 -14.16
CA SER A 184 -5.40 -0.69 -13.19
C SER A 184 -5.08 -0.07 -11.82
N ILE A 185 -3.84 -0.21 -11.33
CA ILE A 185 -3.37 0.43 -10.10
C ILE A 185 -3.31 1.95 -10.27
N LEU A 186 -2.73 2.43 -11.37
CA LEU A 186 -2.55 3.87 -11.61
C LEU A 186 -3.91 4.61 -11.65
N VAL A 187 -4.93 4.00 -12.24
CA VAL A 187 -6.29 4.56 -12.26
C VAL A 187 -6.90 4.63 -10.84
N ARG A 188 -6.52 3.71 -9.94
CA ARG A 188 -7.00 3.62 -8.57
C ARG A 188 -6.04 4.21 -7.54
N ILE A 189 -4.99 4.93 -7.95
CA ILE A 189 -3.95 5.38 -7.02
C ILE A 189 -4.50 6.27 -5.89
N ARG A 190 -5.53 7.07 -6.21
CA ARG A 190 -6.22 7.96 -5.26
C ARG A 190 -6.94 7.21 -4.14
N ASP A 191 -7.37 5.97 -4.39
CA ASP A 191 -8.05 5.15 -3.39
C ASP A 191 -7.07 4.71 -2.29
N PHE A 192 -5.78 4.61 -2.60
CA PHE A 192 -4.73 4.29 -1.62
C PHE A 192 -4.37 5.45 -0.71
N GLU A 193 -4.64 6.70 -1.12
CA GLU A 193 -4.43 7.89 -0.27
C GLU A 193 -5.45 7.98 0.85
N GLN A 194 -6.64 7.42 0.63
CA GLN A 194 -7.75 7.43 1.59
C GLN A 194 -7.71 6.21 2.53
N ALA A 195 -6.80 5.26 2.30
CA ALA A 195 -6.68 4.06 3.10
C ALA A 195 -6.06 4.35 4.47
N ASP A 196 -6.65 3.75 5.51
CA ASP A 196 -6.30 3.99 6.90
C ASP A 196 -4.79 3.72 7.16
N PRO A 197 -4.06 4.64 7.81
CA PRO A 197 -2.67 4.45 8.20
C PRO A 197 -2.42 3.32 9.21
N SER A 198 -3.47 2.78 9.84
CA SER A 198 -3.36 1.78 10.90
C SER A 198 -3.15 0.33 10.42
N GLU A 199 -3.33 0.02 9.13
CA GLU A 199 -3.10 -1.32 8.61
C GLU A 199 -1.63 -1.55 8.21
N PRO A 200 -0.91 -2.49 8.87
CA PRO A 200 0.54 -2.68 8.69
C PRO A 200 0.90 -3.51 7.45
N THR A 201 -0.01 -3.71 6.49
CA THR A 201 0.38 -4.37 5.23
C THR A 201 1.29 -3.44 4.44
N SER A 202 2.51 -3.91 4.14
CA SER A 202 3.48 -3.16 3.35
C SER A 202 2.86 -2.79 2.00
N ARG A 203 2.44 -1.53 1.83
CA ARG A 203 1.76 -1.06 0.60
C ARG A 203 2.66 -1.16 -0.62
N VAL A 204 3.97 -1.17 -0.40
CA VAL A 204 4.99 -1.54 -1.41
C VAL A 204 4.74 -2.94 -1.96
N MET A 205 4.44 -3.91 -1.09
CA MET A 205 4.14 -5.29 -1.48
C MET A 205 2.83 -5.39 -2.25
N VAL A 206 1.85 -4.54 -1.96
CA VAL A 206 0.62 -4.42 -2.77
C VAL A 206 0.94 -3.89 -4.17
N GLY A 207 1.75 -2.84 -4.26
CA GLY A 207 2.19 -2.27 -5.54
C GLY A 207 3.03 -3.25 -6.39
N PHE A 208 3.79 -4.14 -5.75
CA PHE A 208 4.62 -5.14 -6.43
C PHE A 208 3.86 -6.43 -6.80
N SER A 209 2.97 -6.91 -5.92
CA SER A 209 2.24 -8.17 -6.13
C SER A 209 1.20 -8.07 -7.25
N LYS A 210 0.54 -6.92 -7.40
CA LYS A 210 -0.50 -6.75 -8.43
C LYS A 210 0.02 -6.96 -9.86
N PRO A 211 1.14 -6.35 -10.29
CA PRO A 211 1.74 -6.65 -11.58
C PRO A 211 2.06 -8.13 -11.78
N LEU A 212 2.50 -8.83 -10.73
CA LEU A 212 2.76 -10.27 -10.77
C LEU A 212 1.48 -11.10 -10.96
N VAL A 213 0.39 -10.72 -10.29
CA VAL A 213 -0.93 -11.32 -10.50
C VAL A 213 -1.42 -11.08 -11.94
N GLY A 214 -1.22 -9.88 -12.48
CA GLY A 214 -1.54 -9.56 -13.87
C GLY A 214 -0.75 -10.40 -14.88
N ALA A 215 0.54 -10.63 -14.63
CA ALA A 215 1.38 -11.55 -15.41
C ALA A 215 0.82 -12.98 -15.39
N ALA A 216 0.43 -13.47 -14.22
CA ALA A 216 -0.12 -14.82 -14.05
C ALA A 216 -1.44 -15.00 -14.80
N PHE A 217 -2.36 -14.03 -14.71
CA PHE A 217 -3.62 -14.07 -15.45
C PHE A 217 -3.43 -13.99 -16.96
N ALA A 218 -2.51 -13.15 -17.44
CA ALA A 218 -2.17 -13.11 -18.85
C ALA A 218 -1.61 -14.45 -19.36
N LEU A 219 -0.70 -15.07 -18.60
CA LEU A 219 -0.15 -16.38 -18.95
C LEU A 219 -1.22 -17.47 -18.92
N PHE A 220 -2.08 -17.47 -17.90
CA PHE A 220 -3.22 -18.39 -17.82
C PHE A 220 -4.15 -18.24 -19.03
N GLY A 221 -4.49 -17.00 -19.40
CA GLY A 221 -5.28 -16.70 -20.58
C GLY A 221 -4.67 -17.28 -21.86
N LEU A 222 -3.38 -17.04 -22.10
CA LEU A 222 -2.66 -17.60 -23.25
C LEU A 222 -2.79 -19.13 -23.31
N LEU A 223 -2.57 -19.82 -22.19
CA LEU A 223 -2.68 -21.28 -22.11
C LEU A 223 -4.12 -21.76 -22.34
N LEU A 224 -5.10 -21.02 -21.84
CA LEU A 224 -6.52 -21.33 -21.99
C LEU A 224 -6.98 -21.24 -23.46
N PHE A 225 -6.56 -20.19 -24.17
CA PHE A 225 -6.83 -20.05 -25.60
C PHE A 225 -6.08 -21.08 -26.43
N ARG A 226 -4.81 -21.38 -26.11
CA ARG A 226 -4.02 -22.40 -26.83
C ARG A 226 -4.52 -23.82 -26.60
N SER A 227 -5.13 -24.11 -25.45
CA SER A 227 -5.76 -25.40 -25.17
C SER A 227 -7.16 -25.56 -25.78
N GLN A 228 -7.72 -24.49 -26.37
CA GLN A 228 -9.06 -24.48 -26.98
C GLN A 228 -10.20 -24.86 -26.02
N VAL A 229 -9.98 -24.72 -24.71
CA VAL A 229 -11.00 -25.01 -23.67
C VAL A 229 -12.19 -24.05 -23.79
N LEU A 230 -11.94 -22.84 -24.29
CA LEU A 230 -12.98 -21.84 -24.59
C LEU A 230 -13.31 -21.81 -26.09
N PRO A 231 -14.56 -22.10 -26.50
CA PRO A 231 -15.02 -22.01 -27.88
C PRO A 231 -15.44 -20.58 -28.29
N ILE A 232 -15.32 -19.60 -27.40
CA ILE A 232 -15.97 -18.29 -27.54
C ILE A 232 -15.30 -17.44 -28.64
N ILE A 233 -13.97 -17.54 -28.79
CA ILE A 233 -13.21 -16.76 -29.76
C ILE A 233 -12.10 -17.63 -30.33
N GLN A 234 -12.16 -17.89 -31.64
CA GLN A 234 -11.06 -18.56 -32.34
C GLN A 234 -9.92 -17.56 -32.52
N PRO A 235 -8.70 -17.87 -32.03
CA PRO A 235 -7.56 -17.01 -32.27
C PRO A 235 -7.23 -16.96 -33.77
N PRO A 236 -6.67 -15.84 -34.27
CA PRO A 236 -6.17 -15.74 -35.63
C PRO A 236 -5.12 -16.81 -35.96
N ALA A 237 -4.82 -16.98 -37.25
CA ALA A 237 -3.89 -18.01 -37.72
C ALA A 237 -2.52 -17.94 -37.01
N VAL A 238 -1.98 -19.10 -36.66
CA VAL A 238 -0.74 -19.22 -35.88
C VAL A 238 0.45 -18.63 -36.64
N GLY A 239 1.27 -17.83 -35.96
CA GLY A 239 2.45 -17.17 -36.51
C GLY A 239 2.16 -15.85 -37.23
N THR A 240 0.92 -15.34 -37.16
CA THR A 240 0.56 -14.05 -37.76
C THR A 240 0.74 -12.89 -36.79
N LEU A 241 0.90 -11.67 -37.33
CA LEU A 241 0.86 -10.44 -36.55
C LEU A 241 -0.49 -10.28 -35.81
N GLU A 242 -1.58 -10.70 -36.45
CA GLU A 242 -2.92 -10.67 -35.88
C GLU A 242 -3.04 -11.53 -34.63
N GLU A 243 -2.47 -12.75 -34.65
CA GLU A 243 -2.41 -13.63 -33.48
C GLU A 243 -1.67 -12.96 -32.32
N SER A 244 -0.53 -12.35 -32.61
CA SER A 244 0.26 -11.64 -31.60
C SER A 244 -0.53 -10.47 -31.00
N CYS A 245 -1.08 -9.60 -31.84
CA CYS A 245 -1.90 -8.46 -31.40
C CYS A 245 -3.12 -8.91 -30.57
N PHE A 246 -3.78 -10.00 -30.97
CA PHE A 246 -4.88 -10.59 -30.24
C PHE A 246 -4.47 -10.99 -28.82
N PHE A 247 -3.39 -11.78 -28.69
CA PHE A 247 -2.92 -12.22 -27.38
C PHE A 247 -2.42 -11.07 -26.52
N LEU A 248 -1.75 -10.07 -27.08
CA LEU A 248 -1.34 -8.88 -26.33
C LEU A 248 -2.55 -8.10 -25.79
N ALA A 249 -3.56 -7.87 -26.63
CA ALA A 249 -4.77 -7.14 -26.23
C ALA A 249 -5.53 -7.88 -25.12
N VAL A 250 -5.77 -9.19 -25.30
CA VAL A 250 -6.45 -10.01 -24.29
C VAL A 250 -5.65 -10.04 -22.99
N SER A 251 -4.34 -10.25 -23.07
CA SER A 251 -3.46 -10.30 -21.89
C SER A 251 -3.45 -8.99 -21.11
N PHE A 252 -3.45 -7.86 -21.82
CA PHE A 252 -3.59 -6.54 -21.20
C PHE A 252 -4.92 -6.43 -20.45
N VAL A 253 -6.03 -6.82 -21.07
CA VAL A 253 -7.36 -6.75 -20.43
C VAL A 253 -7.46 -7.68 -19.22
N LEU A 254 -6.90 -8.89 -19.29
CA LEU A 254 -6.84 -9.84 -18.17
C LEU A 254 -5.98 -9.31 -17.02
N GLY A 255 -4.86 -8.67 -17.33
CA GLY A 255 -4.04 -7.99 -16.32
C GLY A 255 -4.74 -6.79 -15.71
N PHE A 256 -5.50 -6.03 -16.52
CA PHE A 256 -6.22 -4.84 -16.09
C PHE A 256 -7.44 -5.16 -15.21
N SER A 257 -8.17 -6.22 -15.54
CA SER A 257 -9.42 -6.61 -14.89
C SER A 257 -9.29 -7.94 -14.17
N GLU A 258 -9.01 -7.87 -12.87
CA GLU A 258 -9.03 -9.04 -11.97
C GLU A 258 -10.39 -9.75 -11.98
N ARG A 259 -11.50 -9.00 -12.06
CA ARG A 259 -12.85 -9.58 -12.13
C ARG A 259 -13.03 -10.45 -13.37
N LEU A 260 -12.56 -9.98 -14.54
CA LEU A 260 -12.63 -10.76 -15.76
C LEU A 260 -11.81 -12.05 -15.66
N ALA A 261 -10.62 -11.98 -15.05
CA ALA A 261 -9.80 -13.16 -14.83
C ALA A 261 -10.50 -14.18 -13.91
N GLN A 262 -11.13 -13.72 -12.83
CA GLN A 262 -11.93 -14.55 -11.93
C GLN A 262 -13.13 -15.19 -12.65
N ASP A 263 -13.89 -14.41 -13.42
CA ASP A 263 -15.03 -14.91 -14.19
C ASP A 263 -14.61 -15.98 -15.21
N LEU A 264 -13.42 -15.84 -15.82
CA LEU A 264 -12.87 -16.86 -16.71
C LEU A 264 -12.44 -18.12 -15.97
N ILE A 265 -11.84 -18.00 -14.79
CA ILE A 265 -11.48 -19.16 -13.96
C ILE A 265 -12.74 -19.93 -13.58
N SER A 266 -13.78 -19.25 -13.10
CA SER A 266 -15.05 -19.90 -12.73
C SER A 266 -15.72 -20.61 -13.92
N GLN A 267 -15.70 -20.02 -15.12
CA GLN A 267 -16.20 -20.68 -16.33
C GLN A 267 -15.40 -21.94 -16.70
N VAL A 268 -14.10 -21.95 -16.41
CA VAL A 268 -13.25 -23.11 -16.67
C VAL A 268 -13.49 -24.20 -15.63
N GLU A 269 -13.66 -23.82 -14.36
CA GLU A 269 -14.02 -24.74 -13.27
C GLU A 269 -15.35 -25.44 -13.56
N GLU A 270 -16.41 -24.70 -13.92
CA GLU A 270 -17.73 -25.26 -14.25
C GLU A 270 -17.67 -26.30 -15.37
N ARG A 271 -16.75 -26.13 -16.33
CA ARG A 271 -16.58 -27.06 -17.46
C ARG A 271 -15.71 -28.27 -17.15
N LEU A 272 -14.83 -28.14 -16.16
CA LEU A 272 -13.97 -29.23 -15.70
C LEU A 272 -14.64 -30.07 -14.62
N GLU A 273 -15.69 -29.55 -13.96
CA GLU A 273 -16.53 -30.35 -13.09
C GLU A 273 -17.23 -31.44 -13.92
N PRO A 274 -17.01 -32.73 -13.62
CA PRO A 274 -17.71 -33.80 -14.31
C PRO A 274 -19.20 -33.72 -13.98
N GLU A 275 -20.03 -33.82 -15.01
CA GLU A 275 -21.48 -34.01 -14.96
C GLU A 275 -21.79 -35.25 -14.09
N GLY A 276 -21.89 -35.04 -12.78
CA GLY A 276 -21.77 -36.12 -11.77
C GLY A 276 -22.56 -35.87 -10.51
N LYS A 277 -23.66 -35.09 -10.60
CA LYS A 277 -24.62 -34.93 -9.50
C LYS A 277 -26.07 -35.09 -9.93
N ASP A 278 -26.33 -35.99 -10.88
CA ASP A 278 -27.67 -36.53 -11.14
C ASP A 278 -27.66 -38.05 -10.91
N ILE A 279 -27.49 -38.46 -9.65
CA ILE A 279 -28.08 -39.72 -9.19
C ILE A 279 -29.18 -39.37 -8.20
N HIS A 280 -30.22 -38.70 -8.72
CA HIS A 280 -31.55 -38.98 -8.23
C HIS A 280 -31.86 -40.40 -8.71
N GLY A 281 -31.75 -41.36 -7.80
CA GLY A 281 -32.17 -42.72 -8.04
C GLY A 281 -33.62 -42.73 -8.56
N PRO A 282 -33.99 -43.70 -9.40
CA PRO A 282 -35.35 -43.82 -9.89
C PRO A 282 -36.32 -43.78 -8.71
N PRO A 283 -37.44 -43.03 -8.79
CA PRO A 283 -38.40 -42.96 -7.71
C PRO A 283 -38.83 -44.38 -7.33
N ALA A 284 -38.79 -44.68 -6.04
CA ALA A 284 -39.20 -45.95 -5.49
C ALA A 284 -40.62 -46.29 -5.98
N PRO A 285 -40.91 -47.55 -6.38
CA PRO A 285 -42.26 -47.93 -6.76
C PRO A 285 -43.18 -47.76 -5.55
N ASP A 286 -44.25 -46.99 -5.75
CA ASP A 286 -45.34 -46.79 -4.78
C ASP A 286 -45.90 -48.15 -4.35
N VAL A 287 -45.57 -48.54 -3.12
CA VAL A 287 -46.27 -49.61 -2.40
C VAL A 287 -47.56 -49.01 -1.85
N SER A 288 -48.59 -48.97 -2.68
CA SER A 288 -49.96 -48.75 -2.20
C SER A 288 -50.55 -50.10 -1.76
N THR A 289 -50.65 -50.24 -0.45
CA THR A 289 -51.44 -51.26 0.25
C THR A 289 -52.84 -50.71 0.51
N GLY A 290 -53.88 -51.53 0.28
CA GLY A 290 -55.27 -51.25 0.68
C GLY A 290 -56.25 -51.41 -0.49
N SER A 291 -56.78 -52.60 -0.76
CA SER A 291 -57.86 -53.28 -0.01
C SER A 291 -59.22 -52.55 -0.09
N GLY A 292 -60.18 -53.17 -0.77
CA GLY A 292 -61.60 -53.07 -0.39
C GLY A 292 -62.59 -52.80 -1.52
N GLU A 293 -63.65 -53.62 -1.54
CA GLU A 293 -64.92 -53.51 -2.28
C GLU A 293 -64.93 -53.95 -3.76
N SER A 294 -65.86 -54.79 -4.23
CA SER A 294 -67.05 -55.37 -3.62
C SER A 294 -67.50 -56.63 -4.38
N SER A 295 -68.26 -57.44 -3.68
CA SER A 295 -68.73 -58.79 -3.99
C SER A 295 -70.14 -58.76 -4.56
N LYS A 296 -70.38 -59.62 -5.56
CA LYS A 296 -71.62 -60.38 -5.88
C LYS A 296 -72.93 -59.64 -6.19
N GLY A 297 -73.56 -60.09 -7.28
CA GLY A 297 -74.97 -59.88 -7.60
C GLY A 297 -75.21 -60.01 -9.10
#